data_AF-A0AA42YV99-F1
#
_entry.id   AF-A0AA42YV99-F1
#
_cell.length_a   1.000
_cell.length_b   1.000
_cell.length_c   1.000
_cell.angle_alpha   90.00
_cell.angle_beta   90.00
_cell.angle_gamma   90.00
#
_symmetry.space_group_name_H-M   'P 1'
#
loop_
_entity.id
_entity.type
_entity.pdbx_description
1 polymer ?
#
loop_
_entity_poly.entity_id
_entity_poly.type
_entity_poly.pdbx_seq_one_letter_code
_entity_poly.pdbx_strand_id
1 'polypeptide(L)'
;MTTTLIAALVVGLLAPVVRALVWGVPFGLLSISTVLVSFAGSVLTVLLIGATAGFLLRATALTPYRVDILAGSIGALGGFVLLLSSARRMRQVRGLSVLCQRLSEEDAQATALRALRRLLDRAKRSDADRHIALVLMATGPLTQASLWEQARAGLLSIDGQSLTPAQSVLRNQALATCQLQFDELSAAEDAIGNIPRPAEPSIEVWLIAMEALLLAVRGDPDRARAKLRGQDTSDNPSLEASHRLVRAHILAGQNQRAAALEELKTLRQAAGRAGLERVLHPNGPASPLARDLIEAEEPA
;
A
#
# COMPACT_ATOMS: atom_id res chain seq x y z
N MET A 1 2.76 -21.59 -40.27
CA MET A 1 3.06 -21.03 -38.94
C MET A 1 2.92 -19.52 -38.92
N THR A 2 2.73 -18.88 -40.08
CA THR A 2 2.71 -17.43 -40.22
C THR A 2 1.48 -16.83 -39.54
N THR A 3 0.31 -17.45 -39.70
CA THR A 3 -0.93 -17.01 -39.04
C THR A 3 -0.83 -17.07 -37.52
N THR A 4 -0.21 -18.12 -36.95
CA THR A 4 0.02 -18.25 -35.51
C THR A 4 0.96 -17.16 -34.97
N LEU A 5 2.03 -16.83 -35.70
CA LEU A 5 2.94 -15.74 -35.33
C LEU A 5 2.23 -14.39 -35.34
N ILE A 6 1.45 -14.09 -36.40
CA ILE A 6 0.66 -12.87 -36.49
C ILE A 6 -0.35 -12.79 -35.33
N ALA A 7 -1.08 -13.87 -35.08
CA ALA A 7 -2.02 -13.96 -33.96
C ALA A 7 -1.33 -13.69 -32.61
N ALA A 8 -0.16 -14.28 -32.38
CA ALA A 8 0.60 -14.10 -31.15
C ALA A 8 1.03 -12.64 -30.96
N LEU A 9 1.54 -11.99 -32.01
CA LEU A 9 1.93 -10.58 -31.96
C LEU A 9 0.74 -9.67 -31.67
N VAL A 10 -0.40 -9.88 -32.34
CA VAL A 10 -1.62 -9.07 -32.13
C VAL A 10 -2.11 -9.21 -30.69
N VAL A 11 -2.26 -10.44 -30.18
CA VAL A 11 -2.70 -10.66 -28.79
C VAL A 11 -1.68 -10.13 -27.80
N GLY A 12 -0.38 -10.29 -28.08
CA GLY A 12 0.71 -9.74 -27.29
C GLY A 12 0.62 -8.22 -27.14
N LEU A 13 0.45 -7.50 -28.26
CA LEU A 13 0.34 -6.04 -28.28
C LEU A 13 -0.91 -5.52 -27.56
N LEU A 14 -2.03 -6.24 -27.66
CA LEU A 14 -3.27 -5.89 -26.97
C LEU A 14 -3.24 -6.22 -25.47
N ALA A 15 -2.41 -7.17 -25.03
CA ALA A 15 -2.42 -7.66 -23.65
C ALA A 15 -2.20 -6.57 -22.58
N PRO A 16 -1.19 -5.68 -22.69
CA PRO A 16 -1.01 -4.59 -21.75
C PRO A 16 -2.22 -3.66 -21.65
N VAL A 17 -2.85 -3.34 -22.78
CA VAL A 17 -4.03 -2.46 -22.85
C VAL A 17 -5.23 -3.14 -22.20
N VAL A 18 -5.49 -4.41 -22.52
CA VAL A 18 -6.56 -5.20 -21.91
C VAL A 18 -6.36 -5.29 -20.40
N ARG A 19 -5.13 -5.52 -19.92
CA ARG A 19 -4.83 -5.55 -18.47
C ARG A 19 -5.05 -4.21 -17.81
N ALA A 20 -4.55 -3.11 -18.39
CA ALA A 20 -4.79 -1.75 -17.89
C ALA A 20 -6.28 -1.47 -17.71
N LEU A 21 -7.09 -1.78 -18.72
CA LEU A 21 -8.54 -1.63 -18.70
C LEU A 21 -9.21 -2.49 -17.62
N VAL A 22 -8.87 -3.78 -17.55
CA VAL A 22 -9.45 -4.72 -16.58
C VAL A 22 -9.08 -4.35 -15.14
N TRP A 23 -7.88 -3.83 -14.92
CA TRP A 23 -7.40 -3.37 -13.61
C TRP A 23 -7.94 -1.99 -13.24
N GLY A 24 -8.46 -1.23 -14.21
CA GLY A 24 -8.89 0.16 -14.01
C GLY A 24 -7.73 1.13 -13.82
N VAL A 25 -6.55 0.79 -14.34
CA VAL A 25 -5.33 1.59 -14.24
C VAL A 25 -5.10 2.28 -15.60
N PRO A 26 -4.86 3.60 -15.65
CA PRO A 26 -4.46 4.27 -16.87
C PRO A 26 -3.19 3.64 -17.47
N PHE A 27 -3.19 3.39 -18.78
CA PHE A 27 -2.08 2.69 -19.45
C PHE A 27 -0.72 3.38 -19.21
N GLY A 28 -0.69 4.72 -19.19
CA GLY A 28 0.51 5.50 -18.92
C GLY A 28 1.12 5.31 -17.53
N LEU A 29 0.40 4.69 -16.59
CA LEU A 29 0.94 4.35 -15.25
C LEU A 29 1.62 2.97 -15.21
N LEU A 30 1.45 2.13 -16.24
CA LEU A 30 2.11 0.83 -16.28
C LEU A 30 3.61 1.00 -16.46
N SER A 31 4.42 0.28 -15.67
CA SER A 31 5.86 0.24 -15.89
C SER A 31 6.20 -0.49 -17.19
N ILE A 32 7.31 -0.13 -17.82
CA ILE A 32 7.83 -0.80 -19.02
C ILE A 32 7.98 -2.31 -18.76
N SER A 33 8.48 -2.70 -17.58
CA SER A 33 8.59 -4.10 -17.17
C SER A 33 7.24 -4.81 -17.14
N THR A 34 6.19 -4.17 -16.61
CA THR A 34 4.83 -4.74 -16.63
C THR A 34 4.29 -4.91 -18.05
N VAL A 35 4.54 -3.93 -18.93
CA VAL A 35 4.15 -4.00 -20.35
C VAL A 35 4.87 -5.16 -21.05
N LEU A 36 6.19 -5.27 -20.90
CA LEU A 36 7.01 -6.33 -21.50
C LEU A 36 6.61 -7.72 -21.00
N VAL A 37 6.43 -7.91 -19.69
CA VAL A 37 6.01 -9.21 -19.13
C VAL A 37 4.61 -9.59 -19.62
N SER A 38 3.69 -8.62 -19.73
CA SER A 38 2.36 -8.86 -20.27
C SER A 38 2.42 -9.26 -21.75
N PHE A 39 3.23 -8.56 -22.55
CA PHE A 39 3.44 -8.87 -23.96
C PHE A 39 4.03 -10.27 -24.13
N ALA A 40 5.19 -10.53 -23.52
CA ALA A 40 5.92 -11.78 -23.67
C ALA A 40 5.11 -12.99 -23.18
N GLY A 41 4.44 -12.87 -22.03
CA GLY A 41 3.59 -13.94 -21.50
C GLY A 41 2.41 -14.29 -22.42
N SER A 42 1.77 -13.28 -23.00
CA SER A 42 0.66 -13.49 -23.94
C SER A 42 1.11 -14.04 -25.29
N VAL A 43 2.22 -13.54 -25.85
CA VAL A 43 2.82 -14.09 -27.09
C VAL A 43 3.17 -15.56 -26.90
N LEU A 44 3.88 -15.90 -25.83
CA LEU A 44 4.30 -17.29 -25.56
C LEU A 44 3.10 -18.22 -25.39
N THR A 45 2.05 -17.76 -24.72
CA THR A 45 0.82 -18.54 -24.54
C THR A 45 0.13 -18.84 -25.87
N VAL A 46 -0.02 -17.83 -26.74
CA VAL A 46 -0.64 -18.01 -28.06
C VAL A 46 0.19 -18.93 -28.94
N LEU A 47 1.52 -18.77 -28.94
CA LEU A 47 2.43 -19.64 -29.70
C LEU A 47 2.34 -21.09 -29.23
N LEU A 48 2.32 -21.33 -27.92
CA LEU A 48 2.22 -22.68 -27.36
C LEU A 48 0.90 -23.35 -27.77
N ILE A 49 -0.24 -22.68 -27.54
CA ILE A 49 -1.57 -23.21 -27.89
C ILE A 49 -1.67 -23.43 -29.40
N GLY A 50 -1.24 -22.47 -30.20
CA GLY A 50 -1.28 -22.56 -31.66
C GLY A 50 -0.35 -23.65 -32.21
N ALA A 51 0.83 -23.85 -31.65
CA ALA A 51 1.74 -24.92 -32.04
C ALA A 51 1.15 -26.31 -31.71
N THR A 52 0.59 -26.48 -30.50
CA THR A 52 -0.10 -27.72 -30.12
C THR A 52 -1.31 -27.99 -31.02
N ALA A 53 -2.14 -26.97 -31.29
CA ALA A 53 -3.29 -27.10 -32.19
C ALA A 53 -2.84 -27.46 -33.62
N GLY A 54 -1.80 -26.81 -34.13
CA GLY A 54 -1.23 -27.11 -35.44
C GLY A 54 -0.68 -28.53 -35.54
N PHE A 55 -0.03 -29.03 -34.49
CA PHE A 55 0.45 -30.41 -34.42
C PHE A 55 -0.72 -31.42 -34.49
N LEU A 56 -1.78 -31.19 -33.71
CA LEU A 56 -2.97 -32.05 -33.71
C LEU A 56 -3.74 -32.00 -35.03
N LEU A 57 -3.92 -30.82 -35.61
CA LEU A 57 -4.64 -30.63 -36.87
C LEU A 57 -3.91 -31.24 -38.08
N ARG A 58 -2.58 -31.41 -38.02
CA ARG A 58 -1.83 -32.12 -39.08
C ARG A 58 -2.19 -33.59 -39.22
N ALA A 59 -2.78 -34.21 -38.18
CA ALA A 59 -3.27 -35.58 -38.26
C ALA A 59 -4.60 -35.72 -39.01
N THR A 60 -5.18 -34.60 -39.50
CA THR A 60 -6.47 -34.57 -40.19
C THR A 60 -6.32 -34.40 -41.71
N ALA A 61 -7.38 -34.66 -42.48
CA ALA A 61 -7.38 -34.51 -43.95
C ALA A 61 -7.44 -33.05 -44.45
N LEU A 62 -7.06 -32.08 -43.60
CA LEU A 62 -7.12 -30.66 -43.95
C LEU A 62 -5.90 -30.22 -44.78
N THR A 63 -6.12 -29.30 -45.72
CA THR A 63 -5.04 -28.66 -46.48
C THR A 63 -4.10 -27.87 -45.54
N PRO A 64 -2.78 -27.79 -45.83
CA PRO A 64 -1.82 -27.08 -44.98
C PRO A 64 -2.21 -25.62 -44.67
N TYR A 65 -2.80 -24.91 -45.64
CA TYR A 65 -3.28 -23.54 -45.46
C TYR A 65 -4.40 -23.43 -44.42
N ARG A 66 -5.41 -24.32 -44.47
CA ARG A 66 -6.50 -24.38 -43.48
C ARG A 66 -5.99 -24.77 -42.10
N VAL A 67 -5.03 -25.69 -42.03
CA VAL A 67 -4.38 -26.07 -40.77
C VAL A 67 -3.71 -24.84 -40.13
N ASP A 68 -2.99 -24.02 -40.90
CA ASP A 68 -2.35 -22.81 -40.38
C ASP A 68 -3.36 -21.79 -39.84
N ILE A 69 -4.41 -21.49 -40.61
CA ILE A 69 -5.46 -20.54 -40.18
C ILE A 69 -6.15 -21.02 -38.90
N LEU A 70 -6.56 -22.29 -38.86
CA LEU A 70 -7.26 -22.86 -37.70
C LEU A 70 -6.35 -22.88 -36.48
N ALA A 71 -5.10 -23.30 -36.62
CA ALA A 71 -4.12 -23.30 -35.53
C ALA A 71 -3.90 -21.89 -34.97
N GLY A 72 -3.74 -20.88 -35.84
CA GLY A 72 -3.60 -19.48 -35.44
C GLY A 72 -4.85 -18.94 -34.74
N SER A 73 -6.04 -19.29 -35.23
CA SER A 73 -7.34 -18.87 -34.65
C SER A 73 -7.57 -19.50 -33.28
N ILE A 74 -7.29 -20.80 -33.13
CA ILE A 74 -7.37 -21.51 -31.84
C ILE A 74 -6.36 -20.92 -30.85
N GLY A 75 -5.12 -20.67 -31.30
CA GLY A 75 -4.09 -19.99 -30.51
C GLY A 75 -4.54 -18.63 -30.00
N ALA A 76 -5.06 -17.78 -30.90
CA ALA A 76 -5.56 -16.45 -30.55
C ALA A 76 -6.71 -16.51 -29.53
N LEU A 77 -7.74 -17.33 -29.80
CA LEU A 77 -8.91 -17.45 -28.94
C LEU A 77 -8.54 -17.99 -27.56
N GLY A 78 -7.77 -19.09 -27.51
CA GLY A 78 -7.30 -19.68 -26.26
C GLY A 78 -6.43 -18.72 -25.47
N GLY A 79 -5.46 -18.08 -26.12
CA GLY A 79 -4.58 -17.10 -25.48
C GLY A 79 -5.33 -15.87 -24.96
N PHE A 80 -6.32 -15.37 -25.69
CA PHE A 80 -7.13 -14.24 -25.27
C PHE A 80 -8.05 -14.57 -24.10
N VAL A 81 -8.68 -15.75 -24.09
CA VAL A 81 -9.50 -16.22 -22.96
C VAL A 81 -8.64 -16.37 -21.69
N LEU A 82 -7.45 -16.95 -21.81
CA LEU A 82 -6.51 -17.07 -20.69
C LEU A 82 -6.00 -15.71 -20.20
N LEU A 83 -5.72 -14.78 -21.12
CA LEU A 83 -5.39 -13.39 -20.79
C LEU A 83 -6.50 -12.74 -19.96
N LEU A 84 -7.76 -12.83 -20.41
CA LEU A 84 -8.90 -12.24 -19.69
C LEU A 84 -9.12 -12.90 -18.33
N SER A 85 -9.03 -14.23 -18.26
CA SER A 85 -9.15 -15.00 -17.01
C SER A 85 -8.07 -14.58 -16.01
N SER A 86 -6.81 -14.56 -16.46
CA SER A 86 -5.66 -14.13 -15.66
C SER A 86 -5.81 -12.68 -15.18
N ALA A 87 -6.16 -11.77 -16.09
CA ALA A 87 -6.34 -10.35 -15.77
C ALA A 87 -7.47 -10.13 -14.75
N ARG A 88 -8.56 -10.90 -14.83
CA ARG A 88 -9.71 -10.82 -13.90
C ARG A 88 -9.37 -11.35 -12.51
N ARG A 89 -8.69 -12.48 -12.40
CA ARG A 89 -8.42 -13.17 -11.13
C ARG A 89 -7.66 -12.29 -10.14
N MET A 90 -6.72 -11.47 -10.62
CA MET A 90 -5.89 -10.61 -9.77
C MET A 90 -6.15 -9.10 -9.98
N ARG A 91 -7.26 -8.74 -10.62
CA ARG A 91 -7.44 -7.38 -11.17
C ARG A 91 -7.23 -6.27 -10.16
N GLN A 92 -7.65 -6.51 -8.93
CA GLN A 92 -7.66 -5.50 -7.89
C GLN A 92 -6.38 -5.42 -7.10
N VAL A 93 -5.81 -6.55 -6.69
CA VAL A 93 -4.55 -6.55 -5.96
C VAL A 93 -3.44 -5.98 -6.84
N ARG A 94 -3.41 -6.39 -8.13
CA ARG A 94 -2.44 -5.84 -9.10
C ARG A 94 -2.74 -4.39 -9.44
N GLY A 95 -4.01 -4.04 -9.68
CA GLY A 95 -4.41 -2.65 -9.94
C GLY A 95 -4.03 -1.72 -8.79
N LEU A 96 -4.37 -2.11 -7.55
CA LEU A 96 -4.02 -1.37 -6.33
C LEU A 96 -2.51 -1.26 -6.18
N SER A 97 -1.77 -2.36 -6.31
CA SER A 97 -0.30 -2.35 -6.18
C SER A 97 0.37 -1.39 -7.17
N VAL A 98 -0.06 -1.38 -8.44
CA VAL A 98 0.47 -0.44 -9.44
C VAL A 98 0.10 1.00 -9.08
N LEU A 99 -1.14 1.26 -8.68
CA LEU A 99 -1.55 2.61 -8.29
C LEU A 99 -0.79 3.12 -7.07
N CYS A 100 -0.62 2.28 -6.05
CA CYS A 100 0.11 2.60 -4.82
C CYS A 100 1.58 2.92 -5.09
N GLN A 101 2.25 2.16 -5.97
CA GLN A 101 3.62 2.45 -6.38
C GLN A 101 3.76 3.84 -7.02
N ARG A 102 2.75 4.28 -7.78
CA ARG A 102 2.72 5.57 -8.46
C ARG A 102 2.26 6.74 -7.59
N LEU A 103 1.83 6.51 -6.35
CA LEU A 103 1.46 7.59 -5.43
C LEU A 103 2.68 8.38 -4.95
N SER A 104 3.87 7.76 -4.95
CA SER A 104 5.13 8.40 -4.55
C SER A 104 5.80 9.18 -5.69
N GLU A 105 5.28 9.11 -6.91
CA GLU A 105 5.82 9.79 -8.09
C GLU A 105 5.04 11.09 -8.32
N GLU A 106 5.70 12.25 -8.21
CA GLU A 106 5.06 13.58 -8.22
C GLU A 106 4.23 13.84 -9.50
N ASP A 107 4.75 13.46 -10.66
CA ASP A 107 4.10 13.62 -11.97
C ASP A 107 2.89 12.68 -12.16
N ALA A 108 2.92 11.50 -11.53
CA ALA A 108 1.88 10.48 -11.65
C ALA A 108 0.84 10.53 -10.50
N GLN A 109 1.16 11.14 -9.36
CA GLN A 109 0.40 11.05 -8.11
C GLN A 109 -1.07 11.43 -8.29
N ALA A 110 -1.36 12.59 -8.91
CA ALA A 110 -2.73 13.05 -9.11
C ALA A 110 -3.56 12.11 -9.99
N THR A 111 -2.94 11.48 -10.98
CA THR A 111 -3.61 10.52 -11.86
C THR A 111 -3.81 9.17 -11.17
N ALA A 112 -2.81 8.71 -10.43
CA ALA A 112 -2.89 7.50 -9.61
C ALA A 112 -3.97 7.62 -8.54
N LEU A 113 -4.03 8.74 -7.82
CA LEU A 113 -5.03 9.00 -6.78
C LEU A 113 -6.46 9.02 -7.34
N ARG A 114 -6.68 9.68 -8.50
CA ARG A 114 -8.00 9.66 -9.18
C ARG A 114 -8.40 8.26 -9.63
N ALA A 115 -7.46 7.43 -10.07
CA ALA A 115 -7.73 6.05 -10.44
C ALA A 115 -8.01 5.18 -9.20
N LEU A 116 -7.27 5.39 -8.10
CA LEU A 116 -7.48 4.71 -6.84
C LEU A 116 -8.87 5.00 -6.26
N ARG A 117 -9.28 6.28 -6.20
CA ARG A 117 -10.63 6.66 -5.76
C ARG A 117 -11.72 5.96 -6.57
N ARG A 118 -11.62 5.96 -7.91
CA ARG A 118 -12.57 5.23 -8.77
C ARG A 118 -12.60 3.73 -8.51
N LEU A 119 -11.46 3.13 -8.18
CA LEU A 119 -11.36 1.72 -7.83
C LEU A 119 -12.05 1.42 -6.48
N LEU A 120 -11.82 2.27 -5.47
CA LEU A 120 -12.46 2.17 -4.15
C LEU A 120 -13.98 2.40 -4.26
N ASP A 121 -14.43 3.43 -4.98
CA ASP A 121 -15.86 3.72 -5.19
C ASP A 121 -16.58 2.57 -5.92
N ARG A 122 -15.91 1.95 -6.89
CA ARG A 122 -16.45 0.78 -7.57
C ARG A 122 -16.56 -0.40 -6.62
N ALA A 123 -15.54 -0.65 -5.79
CA ALA A 123 -15.56 -1.71 -4.80
C ALA A 123 -16.70 -1.49 -3.79
N LYS A 124 -16.82 -0.27 -3.26
CA LYS A 124 -17.87 0.14 -2.32
C LYS A 124 -19.28 -0.18 -2.80
N ARG A 125 -19.56 0.04 -4.10
CA ARG A 125 -20.86 -0.27 -4.71
C ARG A 125 -21.08 -1.75 -5.01
N SER A 126 -20.02 -2.53 -5.16
CA SER A 126 -20.13 -3.92 -5.59
C SER A 126 -20.11 -4.92 -4.45
N ASP A 127 -19.28 -4.69 -3.44
CA ASP A 127 -18.90 -5.69 -2.45
C ASP A 127 -18.22 -4.99 -1.24
N ALA A 128 -18.85 -5.07 -0.08
CA ALA A 128 -18.41 -4.39 1.14
C ALA A 128 -17.09 -4.95 1.69
N ASP A 129 -16.95 -6.26 1.79
CA ASP A 129 -15.72 -6.93 2.28
C ASP A 129 -14.53 -6.55 1.41
N ARG A 130 -14.77 -6.49 0.11
CA ARG A 130 -13.78 -6.09 -0.88
C ARG A 130 -13.39 -4.63 -0.77
N HIS A 131 -14.34 -3.75 -0.49
CA HIS A 131 -14.06 -2.35 -0.21
C HIS A 131 -13.19 -2.19 1.05
N ILE A 132 -13.54 -2.89 2.13
CA ILE A 132 -12.78 -2.91 3.40
C ILE A 132 -11.33 -3.33 3.13
N ALA A 133 -11.13 -4.47 2.47
CA ALA A 133 -9.80 -4.99 2.18
C ALA A 133 -8.96 -3.98 1.37
N LEU A 134 -9.55 -3.37 0.35
CA LEU A 134 -8.85 -2.39 -0.48
C LEU A 134 -8.48 -1.11 0.26
N VAL A 135 -9.37 -0.59 1.11
CA VAL A 135 -9.09 0.59 1.93
C VAL A 135 -7.94 0.30 2.90
N LEU A 136 -8.00 -0.82 3.63
CA LEU A 136 -6.96 -1.20 4.57
C LEU A 136 -5.60 -1.39 3.87
N MET A 137 -5.58 -2.05 2.70
CA MET A 137 -4.35 -2.22 1.90
C MET A 137 -3.82 -0.90 1.32
N ALA A 138 -4.70 0.04 0.95
CA ALA A 138 -4.30 1.33 0.39
C ALA A 138 -3.77 2.30 1.45
N THR A 139 -4.12 2.09 2.72
CA THR A 139 -3.82 3.01 3.82
C THR A 139 -2.31 3.25 3.98
N GLY A 140 -1.50 2.19 4.04
CA GLY A 140 -0.04 2.32 4.17
C GLY A 140 0.61 3.11 3.03
N PRO A 141 0.35 2.77 1.75
CA PRO A 141 0.87 3.56 0.63
C PRO A 141 0.39 5.01 0.59
N LEU A 142 -0.86 5.28 0.98
CA LEU A 142 -1.37 6.65 1.08
C LEU A 142 -0.62 7.45 2.15
N THR A 143 -0.39 6.89 3.34
CA THR A 143 0.37 7.57 4.39
C THR A 143 1.84 7.74 4.03
N GLN A 144 2.45 6.76 3.35
CA GLN A 144 3.82 6.86 2.81
C GLN A 144 3.98 7.96 1.75
N ALA A 145 2.92 8.25 0.99
CA ALA A 145 2.87 9.33 0.01
C ALA A 145 2.39 10.68 0.62
N SER A 146 2.30 10.78 1.95
CA SER A 146 1.79 11.95 2.67
C SER A 146 0.34 12.32 2.34
N LEU A 147 -0.45 11.39 1.81
CA LEU A 147 -1.87 11.52 1.47
C LEU A 147 -2.78 11.15 2.66
N TRP A 148 -2.48 11.73 3.82
CA TRP A 148 -3.09 11.41 5.12
C TRP A 148 -4.61 11.63 5.14
N GLU A 149 -5.10 12.70 4.51
CA GLU A 149 -6.53 12.99 4.42
C GLU A 149 -7.28 11.87 3.69
N GLN A 150 -6.69 11.35 2.62
CA GLN A 150 -7.32 10.31 1.81
C GLN A 150 -7.28 8.95 2.52
N ALA A 151 -6.19 8.65 3.23
CA ALA A 151 -6.11 7.48 4.11
C ALA A 151 -7.21 7.53 5.18
N ARG A 152 -7.30 8.66 5.91
CA ARG A 152 -8.31 8.90 6.96
C ARG A 152 -9.74 8.80 6.41
N ALA A 153 -10.04 9.49 5.31
CA ALA A 153 -11.37 9.45 4.69
C ALA A 153 -11.77 8.04 4.27
N GLY A 154 -10.82 7.27 3.71
CA GLY A 154 -11.04 5.85 3.39
C GLY A 154 -11.40 5.04 4.62
N LEU A 155 -10.61 5.11 5.69
CA LEU A 155 -10.83 4.37 6.94
C LEU A 155 -12.16 4.73 7.62
N LEU A 156 -12.52 6.02 7.62
CA LEU A 156 -13.79 6.51 8.17
C LEU A 156 -15.00 6.06 7.34
N SER A 157 -14.82 5.82 6.03
CA SER A 157 -15.89 5.35 5.16
C SER A 157 -16.29 3.88 5.35
N ILE A 158 -15.50 3.12 6.12
CA ILE A 158 -15.78 1.74 6.49
C ILE A 158 -16.83 1.74 7.62
N ASP A 159 -17.92 0.99 7.43
CA ASP A 159 -18.89 0.72 8.49
C ASP A 159 -18.30 -0.23 9.53
N GLY A 160 -18.20 0.24 10.78
CA GLY A 160 -17.60 -0.52 11.88
C GLY A 160 -18.34 -1.82 12.20
N GLN A 161 -19.65 -1.92 11.92
CA GLN A 161 -20.43 -3.13 12.20
C GLN A 161 -20.14 -4.28 11.23
N SER A 162 -19.57 -3.97 10.07
CA SER A 162 -19.26 -4.93 9.01
C SER A 162 -17.87 -5.59 9.14
N LEU A 163 -17.08 -5.18 10.14
CA LEU A 163 -15.69 -5.61 10.27
C LEU A 163 -15.57 -6.93 11.02
N THR A 164 -14.73 -7.83 10.51
CA THR A 164 -14.19 -8.92 11.32
C THR A 164 -13.32 -8.35 12.45
N PRO A 165 -13.10 -9.09 13.56
CA PRO A 165 -12.25 -8.61 14.66
C PRO A 165 -10.86 -8.15 14.19
N ALA A 166 -10.20 -8.92 13.32
CA ALA A 166 -8.89 -8.57 12.78
C ALA A 166 -8.91 -7.28 11.94
N GLN A 167 -9.94 -7.11 11.09
CA GLN A 167 -10.09 -5.88 10.30
C GLN A 167 -10.39 -4.66 11.19
N SER A 168 -11.16 -4.85 12.26
CA SER A 168 -11.43 -3.78 13.24
C SER A 168 -10.14 -3.31 13.91
N VAL A 169 -9.28 -4.24 14.35
CA VAL A 169 -7.96 -3.92 14.92
C VAL A 169 -7.12 -3.11 13.93
N LEU A 170 -6.98 -3.59 12.69
CA LEU A 170 -6.18 -2.90 11.66
C LEU A 170 -6.74 -1.51 11.33
N ARG A 171 -8.07 -1.38 11.20
CA ARG A 171 -8.73 -0.09 10.95
C ARG A 171 -8.45 0.89 12.08
N ASN A 172 -8.65 0.47 13.33
CA ASN A 172 -8.51 1.33 14.49
C ASN A 172 -7.04 1.71 14.74
N GLN A 173 -6.09 0.80 14.52
CA GLN A 173 -4.66 1.09 14.54
C GLN A 173 -4.28 2.18 13.52
N ALA A 174 -4.76 2.02 12.28
CA ALA A 174 -4.48 2.98 11.23
C ALA A 174 -5.19 4.32 11.44
N LEU A 175 -6.43 4.31 11.95
CA LEU A 175 -7.17 5.51 12.32
C LEU A 175 -6.44 6.28 13.41
N ALA A 176 -6.06 5.63 14.52
CA ALA A 176 -5.32 6.29 15.59
C ALA A 176 -4.04 6.96 15.07
N THR A 177 -3.30 6.27 14.19
CA THR A 177 -2.12 6.85 13.53
C THR A 177 -2.47 8.10 12.72
N CYS A 178 -3.54 8.05 11.92
CA CYS A 178 -4.01 9.21 11.16
C CYS A 178 -4.46 10.36 12.07
N GLN A 179 -5.18 10.07 13.16
CA GLN A 179 -5.68 11.10 14.07
C GLN A 179 -4.53 11.81 14.80
N LEU A 180 -3.49 11.06 15.20
CA LEU A 180 -2.27 11.64 15.74
C LEU A 180 -1.59 12.60 14.74
N GLN A 181 -1.57 12.24 13.45
CA GLN A 181 -1.03 13.12 12.39
C GLN A 181 -1.81 14.44 12.26
N PHE A 182 -3.10 14.46 12.59
CA PHE A 182 -3.97 15.65 12.55
C PHE A 182 -4.11 16.35 13.91
N ASP A 183 -3.27 16.02 14.90
CA ASP A 183 -3.36 16.56 16.26
C ASP A 183 -4.70 16.27 16.99
N GLU A 184 -5.45 15.26 16.53
CA GLU A 184 -6.74 14.87 17.10
C GLU A 184 -6.56 13.82 18.21
N LEU A 185 -5.95 14.24 19.33
CA LEU A 185 -5.55 13.33 20.42
C LEU A 185 -6.70 12.51 21.01
N SER A 186 -7.89 13.11 21.17
CA SER A 186 -9.07 12.42 21.70
C SER A 186 -9.57 11.36 20.72
N ALA A 187 -9.64 11.67 19.43
CA ALA A 187 -10.06 10.71 18.41
C ALA A 187 -9.04 9.56 18.26
N ALA A 188 -7.75 9.84 18.47
CA ALA A 188 -6.72 8.81 18.52
C ALA A 188 -6.90 7.88 19.73
N GLU A 189 -7.18 8.44 20.92
CA GLU A 189 -7.46 7.67 22.13
C GLU A 189 -8.71 6.81 21.98
N ASP A 190 -9.80 7.35 21.41
CA ASP A 190 -11.02 6.59 21.12
C ASP A 190 -10.74 5.41 20.16
N ALA A 191 -9.97 5.65 19.09
CA ALA A 191 -9.59 4.59 18.16
C ALA A 191 -8.75 3.51 18.85
N ILE A 192 -7.80 3.88 19.71
CA ILE A 192 -7.00 2.94 20.52
C ILE A 192 -7.91 2.14 21.47
N GLY A 193 -8.83 2.80 22.16
CA GLY A 193 -9.77 2.16 23.10
C GLY A 193 -10.72 1.16 22.44
N ASN A 194 -10.96 1.30 21.13
CA ASN A 194 -11.76 0.37 20.34
C ASN A 194 -11.01 -0.91 19.91
N ILE A 195 -9.71 -1.03 20.20
CA ILE A 195 -8.92 -2.24 19.91
C ILE A 195 -9.11 -3.25 21.06
N PRO A 196 -9.65 -4.45 20.80
CA PRO A 196 -9.80 -5.47 21.84
C PRO A 196 -8.46 -5.89 22.44
N ARG A 197 -8.45 -6.09 23.77
CA ARG A 197 -7.28 -6.55 24.51
C ARG A 197 -7.53 -7.93 25.16
N PRO A 198 -6.52 -8.81 25.23
CA PRO A 198 -5.16 -8.63 24.68
C PRO A 198 -5.16 -8.69 23.15
N ALA A 199 -4.37 -7.82 22.52
CA ALA A 199 -4.13 -7.87 21.07
C ALA A 199 -2.96 -8.81 20.74
N GLU A 200 -2.71 -9.03 19.45
CA GLU A 200 -1.53 -9.76 18.98
C GLU A 200 -0.24 -9.07 19.49
N PRO A 201 0.84 -9.80 19.85
CA PRO A 201 1.97 -9.22 20.58
C PRO A 201 2.59 -7.95 19.94
N SER A 202 2.77 -7.93 18.63
CA SER A 202 3.29 -6.77 17.90
C SER A 202 2.36 -5.56 17.95
N ILE A 203 1.04 -5.79 18.00
CA ILE A 203 0.01 -4.77 18.13
C ILE A 203 -0.02 -4.23 19.55
N GLU A 204 0.18 -5.08 20.56
CA GLU A 204 0.28 -4.60 21.95
C GLU A 204 1.48 -3.70 22.19
N VAL A 205 2.66 -4.07 21.65
CA VAL A 205 3.84 -3.20 21.72
C VAL A 205 3.56 -1.84 21.07
N TRP A 206 2.90 -1.85 19.91
CA TRP A 206 2.48 -0.63 19.23
C TRP A 206 1.46 0.19 20.05
N LEU A 207 0.45 -0.45 20.64
CA LEU A 207 -0.55 0.18 21.50
C LEU A 207 0.10 0.89 22.70
N ILE A 208 1.03 0.21 23.37
CA ILE A 208 1.79 0.76 24.50
C ILE A 208 2.56 2.01 24.07
N ALA A 209 3.21 1.97 22.91
CA ALA A 209 3.95 3.13 22.36
C ALA A 209 3.01 4.32 22.10
N MET A 210 1.84 4.09 21.49
CA MET A 210 0.89 5.17 21.19
C MET A 210 0.25 5.76 22.44
N GLU A 211 -0.09 4.94 23.43
CA GLU A 211 -0.60 5.42 24.72
C GLU A 211 0.45 6.23 25.47
N ALA A 212 1.72 5.79 25.43
CA ALA A 212 2.83 6.55 26.00
C ALA A 212 3.05 7.89 25.27
N LEU A 213 2.91 7.91 23.93
CA LEU A 213 2.95 9.15 23.16
C LEU A 213 1.86 10.13 23.58
N LEU A 214 0.61 9.66 23.69
CA LEU A 214 -0.52 10.48 24.14
C LEU A 214 -0.28 11.08 25.53
N LEU A 215 0.26 10.29 26.47
CA LEU A 215 0.63 10.76 27.81
C LEU A 215 1.73 11.83 27.75
N ALA A 216 2.80 11.59 26.99
CA ALA A 216 3.93 12.52 26.89
C ALA A 216 3.51 13.86 26.27
N VAL A 217 2.68 13.82 25.22
CA VAL A 217 2.16 15.01 24.52
C VAL A 217 1.20 15.80 25.42
N ARG A 218 0.43 15.13 26.27
CA ARG A 218 -0.45 15.77 27.27
C ARG A 218 0.28 16.33 28.49
N GLY A 219 1.61 16.27 28.53
CA GLY A 219 2.42 16.80 29.62
C GLY A 219 2.60 15.86 30.81
N ASP A 220 2.42 14.56 30.62
CA ASP A 220 2.65 13.52 31.64
C ASP A 220 3.80 12.57 31.24
N PRO A 221 5.05 13.08 31.14
CA PRO A 221 6.18 12.30 30.66
C PRO A 221 6.58 11.18 31.63
N ASP A 222 6.28 11.30 32.93
CA ASP A 222 6.61 10.28 33.93
C ASP A 222 5.72 9.04 33.78
N ARG A 223 4.40 9.22 33.60
CA ARG A 223 3.51 8.08 33.31
C ARG A 223 3.78 7.50 31.93
N ALA A 224 4.07 8.35 30.93
CA ALA A 224 4.50 7.89 29.61
C ALA A 224 5.75 7.00 29.69
N ARG A 225 6.77 7.42 30.44
CA ARG A 225 8.00 6.65 30.66
C ARG A 225 7.72 5.32 31.36
N ALA A 226 6.88 5.33 32.40
CA ALA A 226 6.51 4.12 33.11
C ALA A 226 5.82 3.11 32.18
N LYS A 227 4.93 3.59 31.29
CA LYS A 227 4.21 2.78 30.30
C LYS A 227 5.15 2.10 29.30
N LEU A 228 6.20 2.79 28.85
CA LEU A 228 7.15 2.29 27.85
C LEU A 228 8.17 1.28 28.41
N ARG A 229 8.32 1.16 29.74
CA ARG A 229 9.31 0.27 30.37
C ARG A 229 9.03 -1.21 30.07
N GLY A 230 10.10 -1.97 29.85
CA GLY A 230 10.03 -3.43 29.72
C GLY A 230 9.60 -3.94 28.35
N GLN A 231 9.46 -3.05 27.35
CA GLN A 231 9.19 -3.45 25.97
C GLN A 231 10.50 -3.71 25.22
N ASP A 232 10.62 -4.88 24.60
CA ASP A 232 11.67 -5.20 23.64
C ASP A 232 11.16 -4.91 22.23
N THR A 233 11.90 -4.09 21.48
CA THR A 233 11.60 -3.74 20.09
C THR A 233 12.75 -4.07 19.15
N SER A 234 13.75 -4.82 19.61
CA SER A 234 14.99 -5.06 18.88
C SER A 234 14.82 -5.90 17.61
N ASP A 235 13.72 -6.66 17.52
CA ASP A 235 13.37 -7.48 16.37
C ASP A 235 12.57 -6.73 15.28
N ASN A 236 12.12 -5.49 15.57
CA ASN A 236 11.26 -4.72 14.68
C ASN A 236 11.73 -3.25 14.55
N PRO A 237 12.48 -2.92 13.48
CA PRO A 237 12.99 -1.56 13.26
C PRO A 237 11.91 -0.46 13.22
N SER A 238 10.70 -0.80 12.77
CA SER A 238 9.59 0.17 12.70
C SER A 238 9.02 0.49 14.09
N LEU A 239 8.94 -0.52 14.97
CA LEU A 239 8.56 -0.32 16.37
C LEU A 239 9.66 0.41 17.14
N GLU A 240 10.93 0.07 16.89
CA GLU A 240 12.06 0.77 17.49
C GLU A 240 12.05 2.27 17.16
N ALA A 241 11.85 2.63 15.88
CA ALA A 241 11.71 4.02 15.45
C ALA A 241 10.53 4.72 16.14
N SER A 242 9.39 4.03 16.31
CA SER A 242 8.23 4.58 17.02
C SER A 242 8.53 4.80 18.51
N HIS A 243 9.26 3.88 19.16
CA HIS A 243 9.69 4.06 20.54
C HIS A 243 10.69 5.21 20.70
N ARG A 244 11.62 5.39 19.75
CA ARG A 244 12.55 6.52 19.74
C ARG A 244 11.83 7.86 19.69
N LEU A 245 10.83 7.98 18.82
CA LEU A 245 9.95 9.15 18.76
C LEU A 245 9.29 9.40 20.11
N VAL A 246 8.68 8.39 20.72
CA VAL A 246 8.01 8.52 22.03
C VAL A 246 9.01 8.95 23.11
N ARG A 247 10.20 8.35 23.15
CA ARG A 247 11.27 8.72 24.09
C ARG A 247 11.72 10.16 23.91
N ALA A 248 11.82 10.65 22.69
CA ALA A 248 12.15 12.04 22.44
C ALA A 248 11.11 13.00 23.09
N HIS A 249 9.81 12.73 22.92
CA HIS A 249 8.76 13.53 23.59
C HIS A 249 8.84 13.44 25.12
N ILE A 250 9.07 12.26 25.68
CA ILE A 250 9.24 12.06 27.13
C ILE A 250 10.42 12.89 27.66
N LEU A 251 11.60 12.76 27.03
CA LEU A 251 12.83 13.43 27.45
C LEU A 251 12.70 14.95 27.33
N ALA A 252 12.11 15.43 26.24
CA ALA A 252 11.85 16.85 26.05
C ALA A 252 10.86 17.39 27.10
N GLY A 253 9.80 16.64 27.42
CA GLY A 253 8.85 16.99 28.48
C GLY A 253 9.47 17.02 29.89
N GLN A 254 10.56 16.29 30.10
CA GLN A 254 11.36 16.30 31.34
C GLN A 254 12.47 17.37 31.34
N ASN A 255 12.46 18.31 30.38
CA ASN A 255 13.50 19.31 30.17
C ASN A 255 14.91 18.72 29.90
N GLN A 256 15.00 17.47 29.46
CA GLN A 256 16.26 16.81 29.10
C GLN A 256 16.59 17.03 27.62
N ARG A 257 16.71 18.31 27.21
CA ARG A 257 16.85 18.73 25.80
C ARG A 257 17.97 17.99 25.06
N ALA A 258 19.15 17.85 25.67
CA ALA A 258 20.28 17.18 25.03
C ALA A 258 19.98 15.70 24.73
N ALA A 259 19.39 14.97 25.69
CA ALA A 259 19.04 13.56 25.49
C ALA A 259 17.92 13.39 24.44
N ALA A 260 16.93 14.29 24.44
CA ALA A 260 15.89 14.30 23.42
C ALA A 260 16.48 14.50 22.01
N LEU A 261 17.41 15.45 21.85
CA LEU A 261 18.10 15.68 20.58
C LEU A 261 18.90 14.46 20.11
N GLU A 262 19.56 13.73 21.01
CA GLU A 262 20.27 12.51 20.64
C GLU A 262 19.33 11.39 20.16
N GLU A 263 18.15 11.23 20.79
CA GLU A 263 17.12 10.31 20.29
C GLU A 263 16.62 10.73 18.90
N LEU A 264 16.40 12.02 18.66
CA LEU A 264 15.98 12.53 17.35
C LEU A 264 17.07 12.32 16.27
N LYS A 265 18.33 12.58 16.57
CA LYS A 265 19.44 12.29 15.65
C LYS A 265 19.54 10.80 15.33
N THR A 266 19.34 9.94 16.32
CA THR A 266 19.34 8.48 16.12
C THR A 266 18.13 8.05 15.30
N LEU A 267 16.95 8.61 15.56
CA LEU A 267 15.75 8.39 14.76
C LEU A 267 15.97 8.80 13.29
N ARG A 268 16.62 9.95 13.06
CA ARG A 268 17.01 10.40 11.72
C ARG A 268 17.95 9.41 11.04
N GLN A 269 18.96 8.90 11.74
CA GLN A 269 19.87 7.90 11.17
C GLN A 269 19.15 6.60 10.77
N ALA A 270 18.16 6.19 11.56
CA ALA A 270 17.41 4.96 11.32
C ALA A 270 16.30 5.10 10.27
N ALA A 271 15.60 6.24 10.23
CA ALA A 271 14.36 6.44 9.47
C ALA A 271 14.38 7.66 8.53
N GLY A 272 15.52 8.35 8.41
CA GLY A 272 15.68 9.53 7.55
C GLY A 272 14.87 10.74 8.00
N ARG A 273 14.72 11.72 7.09
CA ARG A 273 13.91 12.93 7.28
C ARG A 273 12.45 12.61 7.61
N ALA A 274 11.86 11.61 6.94
CA ALA A 274 10.49 11.18 7.20
C ALA A 274 10.27 10.71 8.67
N GLY A 275 11.29 10.10 9.28
CA GLY A 275 11.26 9.75 10.70
C GLY A 275 11.16 10.97 11.63
N LEU A 276 11.88 12.05 11.30
CA LEU A 276 11.82 13.32 12.02
C LEU A 276 10.50 14.07 11.80
N GLU A 277 10.00 14.08 10.56
CA GLU A 277 8.72 14.72 10.22
C GLU A 277 7.56 14.11 11.01
N ARG A 278 7.62 12.81 11.31
CA ARG A 278 6.65 12.15 12.20
C ARG A 278 6.67 12.65 13.64
N VAL A 279 7.75 13.25 14.13
CA VAL A 279 7.83 13.83 15.50
C VAL A 279 7.06 15.16 15.58
N LEU A 280 6.82 15.81 14.44
CA LEU A 280 6.08 17.06 14.39
C LEU A 280 4.60 16.86 14.75
N HIS A 281 4.07 15.64 14.54
CA HIS A 281 2.67 15.30 14.81
C HIS A 281 2.53 13.99 15.62
N PRO A 282 1.82 14.02 16.77
CA PRO A 282 1.15 15.20 17.29
C PRO A 282 2.15 16.24 17.83
N ASN A 283 1.75 17.51 17.82
CA ASN A 283 2.54 18.60 18.36
C ASN A 283 2.73 18.41 19.87
N GLY A 284 3.97 18.20 20.27
CA GLY A 284 4.33 17.93 21.66
C GLY A 284 5.72 18.43 22.01
N PRO A 285 6.26 18.03 23.18
CA PRO A 285 7.48 18.61 23.72
C PRO A 285 8.73 18.51 22.81
N ALA A 286 8.83 17.45 22.00
CA ALA A 286 9.96 17.26 21.09
C ALA A 286 9.77 17.91 19.71
N SER A 287 8.57 18.37 19.36
CA SER A 287 8.26 18.88 18.02
C SER A 287 9.08 20.13 17.65
N PRO A 288 9.33 21.11 18.55
CA PRO A 288 10.24 22.23 18.25
C PRO A 288 11.67 21.76 17.95
N LEU A 289 12.18 20.77 18.70
CA LEU A 289 13.53 20.23 18.51
C LEU A 289 13.67 19.51 17.16
N ALA A 290 12.64 18.77 16.76
CA ALA A 290 12.61 18.11 15.46
C ALA A 290 12.55 19.13 14.32
N ARG A 291 11.78 20.22 14.48
CA ARG A 291 11.73 21.32 13.50
C ARG A 291 13.10 21.99 13.33
N ASP A 292 13.76 22.35 14.43
CA ASP A 292 15.11 22.93 14.40
C ASP A 292 16.10 22.04 13.63
N LEU A 293 16.00 20.71 13.79
CA LEU A 293 16.85 19.75 13.09
C LEU A 293 16.55 19.65 11.59
N ILE A 294 15.28 19.73 11.19
CA ILE A 294 14.88 19.69 9.78
C ILE A 294 15.30 20.99 9.07
N GLU A 295 15.08 22.15 9.69
CA GLU A 295 15.44 23.45 9.12
C GLU A 295 16.97 23.62 8.97
N ALA A 296 17.76 23.08 9.91
CA ALA A 296 19.22 23.09 9.82
C ALA A 296 19.78 22.26 8.64
N GLU A 297 18.97 21.43 7.98
CA GLU A 297 19.38 20.59 6.85
C GLU A 297 19.08 21.22 5.48
N GLU A 298 18.23 22.24 5.40
CA GLU A 298 17.94 22.90 4.13
C GLU A 298 19.12 23.82 3.76
N PRO A 299 19.84 23.55 2.65
CA PRO A 299 20.86 24.47 2.19
C PRO A 299 20.20 25.81 1.85
N ALA A 300 20.74 26.89 2.44
CA ALA A 300 20.32 28.26 2.17
C ALA A 300 20.44 28.65 0.70
#